data_AF-A0AA38CPF9-F1
#
_entry.id   AF-A0AA38CPF9-F1
#
_cell.length_a   1.000
_cell.length_b   1.000
_cell.length_c   1.000
_cell.angle_alpha   90.00
_cell.angle_beta   90.00
_cell.angle_gamma   90.00
#
_symmetry.space_group_name_H-M   'P 1'
#
loop_
_entity.id
_entity.type
_entity.pdbx_description
1 polymer ?
#
loop_
_entity_poly.entity_id
_entity_poly.type
_entity_poly.pdbx_seq_one_letter_code
_entity_poly.pdbx_strand_id
1 'polypeptide(L)' 'YTKQSDISRGRTWFFHRERKIMLYTERAHFYHRYKIRGIQDLIYYSLPERNDFYAEISNMFEGVDNPTCTVLFSRFDSLQ' A
#
# COMPACT_ATOMS: atom_id res chain seq x y z
N TYR A 1 2.93 6.25 -16.93
CA TYR A 1 2.92 4.84 -16.50
C TYR A 1 4.35 4.38 -16.33
N THR A 2 4.70 3.82 -15.18
CA THR A 2 6.04 3.28 -14.92
C THR A 2 6.20 1.94 -15.65
N LYS A 3 7.38 1.65 -16.20
CA LYS A 3 7.63 0.36 -16.86
C LYS A 3 7.51 -0.78 -15.83
N GLN A 4 6.98 -1.93 -16.24
CA GLN A 4 6.84 -3.11 -15.35
C GLN A 4 8.18 -3.56 -14.74
N SER A 5 9.29 -3.35 -15.47
CA SER A 5 10.64 -3.59 -14.97
C SER A 5 10.96 -2.77 -13.72
N ASP A 6 10.58 -1.49 -13.74
CA ASP A 6 10.89 -0.55 -12.66
C ASP A 6 9.96 -0.79 -11.46
N ILE A 7 8.71 -1.18 -11.70
CA ILE A 7 7.76 -1.58 -10.65
C ILE A 7 8.28 -2.83 -9.93
N SER A 8 8.72 -3.84 -10.68
CA SER A 8 9.27 -5.07 -10.10
C SER A 8 10.54 -4.78 -9.31
N ARG A 9 11.44 -3.94 -9.84
CA ARG A 9 12.66 -3.52 -9.15
C ARG A 9 12.36 -2.75 -7.87
N GLY A 10 11.40 -1.82 -7.90
CA GLY A 10 10.96 -1.06 -6.73
C GLY A 10 10.43 -1.95 -5.60
N ARG A 11 9.65 -2.98 -5.95
CA ARG A 11 9.16 -3.97 -4.98
C ARG A 11 10.29 -4.79 -4.37
N THR A 12 11.25 -5.22 -5.19
CA THR A 12 12.44 -5.95 -4.72
C THR A 12 13.27 -5.09 -3.76
N TRP A 13 13.48 -3.81 -4.07
CA TRP A 13 14.18 -2.88 -3.19
C TRP A 13 13.46 -2.63 -1.86
N PHE A 14 12.13 -2.53 -1.88
CA PHE A 14 11.34 -2.41 -0.67
C PHE A 14 11.46 -3.68 0.19
N PHE A 15 11.38 -4.86 -0.44
CA PHE A 15 11.51 -6.15 0.25
C PHE A 15 12.91 -6.33 0.88
N HIS A 16 13.98 -5.96 0.17
CA HIS A 16 15.34 -5.97 0.70
C HIS A 16 15.66 -4.82 1.67
N ARG A 17 14.68 -3.96 1.99
CA ARG A 17 14.84 -2.78 2.84
C ARG A 17 15.86 -1.75 2.32
N GLU A 18 16.20 -1.78 1.03
CA GLU A 18 17.01 -0.72 0.39
C GLU A 18 16.24 0.60 0.32
N ARG A 19 14.90 0.52 0.18
CA ARG A 19 13.99 1.66 0.26
C ARG A 19 13.05 1.45 1.44
N LYS A 20 13.11 2.36 2.42
CA LYS A 20 12.30 2.30 3.64
C LYS A 20 10.83 2.66 3.42
N ILE A 21 10.55 3.48 2.40
CA ILE A 21 9.21 4.00 2.10
C ILE A 21 8.88 3.70 0.64
N MET A 22 7.66 3.22 0.40
CA MET A 22 7.11 3.00 -0.94
C MET A 22 5.75 3.69 -1.02
N LEU A 23 5.58 4.58 -2.00
CA LEU A 23 4.28 5.17 -2.29
C LEU A 23 3.47 4.21 -3.15
N TYR A 24 2.29 3.83 -2.65
CA TYR A 24 1.37 2.95 -3.35
C TYR A 24 0.05 3.68 -3.62
N THR A 25 -0.52 3.47 -4.79
CA THR A 25 -1.77 4.11 -5.21
C THR A 25 -2.84 3.08 -5.47
N GLU A 26 -4.09 3.45 -5.18
CA GLU A 26 -5.25 2.59 -5.44
C GLU A 26 -5.40 2.23 -6.91
N ARG A 27 -5.10 3.16 -7.83
CA ARG A 27 -5.12 2.87 -9.28
C ARG A 27 -4.16 1.73 -9.63
N ALA A 28 -2.94 1.74 -9.08
CA ALA A 28 -2.00 0.65 -9.29
C ALA A 28 -2.49 -0.67 -8.68
N HIS A 29 -3.19 -0.61 -7.55
CA HIS A 29 -3.82 -1.77 -6.93
C HIS A 29 -4.97 -2.33 -7.76
N PHE A 30 -5.84 -1.46 -8.30
CA PHE A 30 -6.98 -1.84 -9.12
C PHE A 30 -6.59 -2.59 -10.39
N TYR A 31 -5.56 -2.11 -11.12
CA TYR A 31 -5.18 -2.73 -12.39
C TYR A 31 -4.33 -4.00 -12.25
N HIS A 32 -3.55 -4.13 -11.17
CA HIS A 32 -2.53 -5.17 -11.09
C HIS A 32 -2.59 -6.04 -9.83
N ARG A 33 -3.30 -5.61 -8.78
CA ARG A 33 -3.43 -6.33 -7.49
C ARG A 33 -2.10 -6.89 -6.97
N TYR A 34 -1.07 -6.06 -6.99
CA TYR A 34 0.26 -6.50 -6.56
C TYR A 34 0.27 -6.82 -5.07
N LYS A 35 0.68 -8.04 -4.72
CA LYS A 35 0.99 -8.41 -3.34
C LYS A 35 2.34 -7.81 -2.94
N ILE A 36 2.34 -6.84 -2.05
CA ILE A 36 3.54 -6.21 -1.51
C ILE A 36 3.94 -6.99 -0.25
N ARG A 37 5.20 -7.43 -0.17
CA ARG A 37 5.73 -8.17 0.97
C ARG A 37 6.70 -7.30 1.76
N GLY A 38 6.78 -7.54 3.06
CA GLY A 38 7.69 -6.81 3.96
C GLY A 38 7.17 -5.47 4.47
N ILE A 39 5.84 -5.26 4.43
CA ILE A 39 5.21 -4.08 5.05
C ILE A 39 5.30 -4.25 6.57
N GLN A 40 5.82 -3.25 7.26
CA GLN A 40 5.85 -3.18 8.73
C GLN A 40 4.83 -2.17 9.25
N ASP A 41 4.76 -1.01 8.59
CA ASP A 41 3.85 0.08 8.91
C ASP A 41 3.09 0.49 7.64
N LEU A 42 1.78 0.68 7.77
CA LEU A 42 0.91 1.14 6.68
C LEU A 42 0.27 2.47 7.05
N ILE A 43 0.42 3.44 6.16
CA ILE A 43 -0.21 4.76 6.31
C ILE A 43 -1.13 4.97 5.12
N TYR A 44 -2.43 4.99 5.39
CA TYR A 44 -3.41 5.46 4.42
C TYR A 44 -3.44 6.99 4.45
N TYR A 45 -3.14 7.61 3.32
CA TYR A 45 -3.14 9.07 3.19
C TYR A 45 -4.56 9.66 3.19
N SER A 46 -5.52 8.88 2.69
CA SER A 46 -6.94 9.20 2.64
C SER A 46 -7.74 7.91 2.84
N LEU A 47 -9.04 8.04 3.13
CA LEU A 47 -9.92 6.89 3.17
C LEU A 47 -9.96 6.21 1.79
N PRO A 48 -9.84 4.88 1.69
CA PRO A 48 -9.99 4.19 0.42
C PRO A 48 -11.39 4.38 -0.17
N GLU A 49 -11.50 4.64 -1.47
CA GLU A 49 -12.81 4.78 -2.13
C GLU A 49 -13.61 3.46 -2.14
N ARG A 50 -12.91 2.32 -2.07
CA ARG A 50 -13.49 0.98 -2.05
C ARG A 50 -13.22 0.25 -0.75
N ASN A 51 -14.28 -0.27 -0.14
CA ASN A 51 -14.21 -1.08 1.07
C ASN A 51 -13.32 -2.33 0.91
N ASP A 52 -13.33 -2.96 -0.25
CA ASP A 52 -12.57 -4.19 -0.51
C ASP A 52 -11.05 -3.98 -0.39
N PHE A 53 -10.57 -2.77 -0.75
CA PHE A 53 -9.14 -2.48 -0.75
C PHE A 53 -8.54 -2.45 0.65
N TYR A 54 -9.35 -2.06 1.65
CA TYR A 54 -8.90 -2.04 3.03
C TYR A 54 -8.49 -3.44 3.50
N ALA A 55 -9.32 -4.44 3.21
CA ALA A 55 -9.03 -5.83 3.53
C ALA A 55 -7.88 -6.37 2.67
N GLU A 56 -7.88 -6.11 1.35
CA GLU A 56 -6.82 -6.59 0.45
C GLU A 56 -5.43 -6.07 0.88
N ILE A 57 -5.31 -4.79 1.26
CA ILE A 57 -4.05 -4.17 1.67
C ILE A 57 -3.69 -4.56 3.11
N SER A 58 -4.65 -4.60 4.04
CA SER A 58 -4.40 -5.06 5.42
C SER A 58 -3.96 -6.52 5.46
N ASN A 59 -4.43 -7.36 4.55
CA ASN A 59 -3.99 -8.76 4.47
C ASN A 59 -2.54 -8.91 3.94
N MET A 60 -1.89 -7.83 3.52
CA MET A 60 -0.48 -7.88 3.10
C MET A 60 0.50 -7.92 4.28
N PHE A 61 0.04 -7.65 5.51
CA PHE A 61 0.82 -7.86 6.73
C PHE A 61 1.00 -9.35 7.03
N GLU A 62 1.86 -10.03 6.26
CA GLU A 62 2.22 -11.42 6.53
C GLU A 62 3.41 -11.50 7.49
N GLY A 63 3.20 -12.11 8.66
CA GLY A 63 4.28 -12.48 9.59
C GLY A 63 4.89 -11.33 10.39
N VAL A 64 4.15 -10.25 10.61
CA VAL A 64 4.58 -9.13 11.47
C VAL A 64 3.90 -9.25 12.83
N ASP A 65 4.71 -9.35 13.89
CA ASP A 65 4.23 -9.23 15.25
C ASP A 65 3.93 -7.75 15.52
N ASN A 66 2.63 -7.41 15.54
CA ASN A 66 2.08 -6.08 15.83
C ASN A 66 2.17 -5.04 14.68
N PRO A 67 1.44 -5.25 13.56
CA PRO A 67 1.39 -4.29 12.45
C PRO A 67 0.75 -2.96 12.88
N THR A 68 1.34 -1.84 12.44
CA THR A 68 0.71 -0.52 12.65
C THR A 68 -0.02 -0.06 11.38
N CYS A 69 -1.29 0.32 11.56
CA CYS A 69 -2.14 0.85 10.51
C CYS A 69 -2.62 2.24 10.94
N THR A 70 -2.15 3.28 10.26
CA THR A 70 -2.59 4.66 10.49
C THR A 70 -3.39 5.15 9.30
N VAL A 71 -4.54 5.77 9.54
CA VAL A 71 -5.35 6.40 8.50
C VAL A 71 -5.42 7.89 8.77
N LEU A 72 -5.02 8.68 7.79
CA LEU A 72 -5.24 10.12 7.78
C LEU A 72 -6.59 10.36 7.10
N PHE A 73 -7.46 11.11 7.77
CA PHE A 73 -8.77 11.49 7.25
C PHE A 73 -8.99 12.99 7.42
N SER A 74 -9.64 13.60 6.45
CA SER A 74 -10.05 15.00 6.48
C SER A 74 -11.56 15.12 6.30
N ARG A 75 -12.16 16.21 6.80
CA ARG A 75 -13.59 16.51 6.56
C ARG A 75 -13.93 16.66 5.08
N PHE A 76 -12.96 16.96 4.24
CA PHE A 76 -13.16 17.05 2.79
C PHE A 76 -13.26 15.68 2.11
N ASP A 77 -12.82 14.60 2.75
CA ASP A 77 -12.89 13.25 2.20
C ASP A 77 -14.32 12.69 2.24
N SER A 78 -15.21 13.24 3.07
CA SER A 78 -16.62 12.81 3.15
C SER A 78 -17.49 13.39 2.01
N LEU A 79 -16.92 14.22 1.15
CA LEU A 79 -17.63 14.89 0.05
C LEU A 79 -17.40 14.18 -1.30
N GLN A 80 -16.65 13.07 -1.33
CA GLN A 80 -16.47 12.23 -2.51
C GLN A 80 -17.58 11.20 -2.68
#